data_AF-A0A843E328-F1
#
_entry.id   AF-A0A843E328-F1
#
_cell.length_a   1.000
_cell.length_b   1.000
_cell.length_c   1.000
_cell.angle_alpha   90.00
_cell.angle_beta   90.00
_cell.angle_gamma   90.00
#
_symmetry.space_group_name_H-M   'P 1'
#
loop_
_entity.id
_entity.type
_entity.pdbx_description
1 polymer ?
#
loop_
_entity_poly.entity_id
_entity_poly.type
_entity_poly.pdbx_seq_one_letter_code
_entity_poly.pdbx_strand_id
1 'polypeptide(L)'
;MDDMVSLRCKHCGAPLDESQVKGDSPYVTCEYCGTTQQRMDARKYMEDMVNQVKDWVAKSMPMGYSAGGMENVDPVARHSIFVKDIQPRLSKELDQIRFSNLAMLGTCLLTMPFRSVNVPQPDRTSKNAFEFNAKVRSVSSLAVTEEDKALIDEATVVSETYALAVNNIKLLGECKDGRWDIMAKNFRSCAETMSRTKGYEIPDERYRALAEIAEGFASMLNGDITTAYGKVKSGMESLGPLADRAMNDPKFMIMYSAIDQERNIAKMALGLIDSSLSTSDDPAMMMDIIRKVLETPPSSNMKWNYLLNGSSRYDEVFANIGRAVSSKTDGTIPIASGPGDVLVPFWEVDLRYTFTTGKLWKKRSVEVKEDLLICADFVTDPGCLDDPSSAITDIFSDRPEVGFGDSFFGKETSISGGQGIGRIHDSVSEGTANGRRVMMPLSTRLEAEKLITEYLRQRSGSIQQLKLGDPDVRGLIYVPCKIVGDRLELPDDFGALVPTHIGRSNVQSQYII
;
A
#
# COMPACT_ATOMS: atom_id res chain seq x y z
N MET A 1 5.79 -38.96 20.15
CA MET A 1 6.95 -38.72 19.25
C MET A 1 6.57 -38.64 17.77
N ASP A 2 5.37 -39.11 17.37
CA ASP A 2 4.90 -39.13 15.98
C ASP A 2 4.72 -37.74 15.33
N ASP A 3 4.42 -36.69 16.10
CA ASP A 3 4.29 -35.31 15.58
C ASP A 3 5.63 -34.66 15.15
N MET A 4 6.77 -35.27 15.46
CA MET A 4 8.09 -34.80 14.99
C MET A 4 8.48 -35.40 13.62
N VAL A 5 7.61 -36.18 12.98
CA VAL A 5 7.97 -37.01 11.80
C VAL A 5 7.78 -36.28 10.46
N SER A 6 7.15 -35.11 10.43
CA SER A 6 7.04 -34.30 9.20
C SER A 6 8.31 -33.47 8.96
N LEU A 7 8.81 -33.48 7.71
CA LEU A 7 9.92 -32.61 7.31
C LEU A 7 9.55 -31.16 7.53
N ARG A 8 10.54 -30.32 7.86
CA ARG A 8 10.33 -28.89 8.13
C ARG A 8 11.08 -28.02 7.15
N CYS A 9 10.52 -26.85 6.89
CA CYS A 9 11.12 -25.85 6.03
C CYS A 9 12.37 -25.26 6.69
N LYS A 10 13.53 -25.31 6.02
CA LYS A 10 14.79 -24.77 6.57
C LYS A 10 14.77 -23.25 6.77
N HIS A 11 13.92 -22.55 6.03
CA HIS A 11 13.84 -21.09 6.00
C HIS A 11 12.94 -20.50 7.08
N CYS A 12 11.78 -21.12 7.34
CA CYS A 12 10.82 -20.61 8.33
C CYS A 12 10.53 -21.58 9.48
N GLY A 13 11.00 -22.83 9.46
CA GLY A 13 10.76 -23.82 10.52
C GLY A 13 9.39 -24.50 10.50
N ALA A 14 8.47 -24.05 9.63
CA ALA A 14 7.13 -24.62 9.51
C ALA A 14 7.17 -26.07 9.00
N PRO A 15 6.20 -26.92 9.39
CA PRO A 15 6.04 -28.25 8.80
C PRO A 15 5.79 -28.15 7.29
N LEU A 16 6.33 -29.10 6.54
CA LEU A 16 6.10 -29.23 5.10
C LEU A 16 4.93 -30.18 4.84
N ASP A 17 4.20 -29.90 3.77
CA ASP A 17 3.06 -30.71 3.35
C ASP A 17 3.45 -32.17 3.08
N GLU A 18 2.67 -33.10 3.63
CA GLU A 18 2.98 -34.53 3.53
C GLU A 18 2.97 -35.06 2.10
N SER A 19 2.07 -34.54 1.25
CA SER A 19 1.97 -34.99 -0.14
C SER A 19 3.23 -34.60 -0.92
N GLN A 20 3.76 -33.40 -0.67
CA GLN A 20 5.02 -32.95 -1.25
C GLN A 20 6.24 -33.71 -0.70
N VAL A 21 6.20 -34.12 0.58
CA VAL A 21 7.26 -34.91 1.20
C VAL A 21 7.31 -36.33 0.64
N LYS A 22 6.14 -36.94 0.40
CA LYS A 22 5.98 -38.31 -0.11
C LYS A 22 6.15 -38.44 -1.63
N GLY A 23 6.00 -37.36 -2.40
CA GLY A 23 6.16 -37.38 -3.85
C GLY A 23 7.60 -37.63 -4.33
N ASP A 24 7.82 -37.71 -5.64
CA ASP A 24 9.16 -38.01 -6.21
C ASP A 24 10.02 -36.76 -6.49
N SER A 25 9.44 -35.55 -6.40
CA SER A 25 10.14 -34.30 -6.68
C SER A 25 11.33 -34.08 -5.72
N PRO A 26 12.53 -33.73 -6.22
CA PRO A 26 13.65 -33.35 -5.36
C PRO A 26 13.45 -32.00 -4.65
N TYR A 27 12.46 -31.22 -5.06
CA TYR A 27 12.11 -29.91 -4.50
C TYR A 27 10.75 -29.94 -3.82
N VAL A 28 10.62 -29.15 -2.75
CA VAL A 28 9.39 -28.95 -1.98
C VAL A 28 9.20 -27.46 -1.72
N THR A 29 7.95 -26.99 -1.82
CA THR A 29 7.60 -25.57 -1.64
C THR A 29 6.83 -25.40 -0.34
N CYS A 30 7.38 -24.61 0.58
CA CYS A 30 6.73 -24.40 1.87
C CYS A 30 5.46 -23.56 1.70
N GLU A 31 4.32 -24.12 2.10
CA GLU A 31 3.02 -23.46 1.98
C GLU A 31 2.80 -22.29 2.94
N TYR A 32 3.72 -22.07 3.89
CA TYR A 32 3.63 -21.02 4.89
C TYR A 32 4.56 -19.82 4.61
N CYS A 33 5.58 -19.98 3.75
CA CYS A 33 6.49 -18.88 3.38
C CYS A 33 6.77 -18.78 1.86
N GLY A 34 6.21 -19.69 1.07
CA GLY A 34 6.36 -19.75 -0.38
C GLY A 34 7.74 -20.18 -0.87
N THR A 35 8.71 -20.45 0.02
CA THR A 35 10.07 -20.78 -0.40
C THR A 35 10.18 -22.22 -0.89
N THR A 36 10.63 -22.38 -2.13
CA THR A 36 11.04 -23.67 -2.70
C THR A 36 12.45 -24.03 -2.25
N GLN A 37 12.64 -25.26 -1.78
CA GLN A 37 13.92 -25.77 -1.28
C GLN A 37 14.15 -27.22 -1.72
N GLN A 38 15.41 -27.66 -1.68
CA GLN A 38 15.72 -29.07 -1.88
C GLN A 38 15.24 -29.90 -0.68
N ARG A 39 14.64 -31.05 -0.95
CA ARG A 39 14.19 -31.99 0.09
C ARG A 39 15.33 -32.46 0.99
N MET A 40 16.53 -32.61 0.44
CA MET A 40 17.73 -32.98 1.21
C MET A 40 18.10 -31.92 2.25
N ASP A 41 17.94 -30.63 1.93
CA ASP A 41 18.21 -29.57 2.90
C ASP A 41 17.17 -29.56 4.03
N ALA A 42 15.90 -29.82 3.71
CA ALA A 42 14.84 -29.96 4.71
C ALA A 42 15.07 -31.17 5.64
N ARG A 43 15.56 -32.29 5.10
CA ARG A 43 15.97 -33.48 5.89
C ARG A 43 17.11 -33.15 6.84
N LYS A 44 18.19 -32.56 6.33
CA LYS A 44 19.34 -32.17 7.14
C LYS A 44 18.94 -31.20 8.25
N TYR A 45 18.13 -30.19 7.91
CA TYR A 45 17.61 -29.26 8.90
C TYR A 45 16.77 -29.96 9.97
N MET A 46 15.92 -30.91 9.58
CA MET A 46 15.13 -31.70 10.52
C MET A 46 16.03 -32.53 11.45
N GLU A 47 17.06 -33.20 10.92
CA GLU A 47 18.04 -33.94 11.73
C GLU A 47 18.74 -33.04 12.76
N ASP A 48 19.22 -31.87 12.32
CA ASP A 48 19.83 -30.87 13.21
C ASP A 48 18.83 -30.42 14.30
N MET A 49 17.57 -30.18 13.93
CA MET A 49 16.53 -29.77 14.88
C MET A 49 16.19 -30.89 15.87
N VAL A 50 16.07 -32.14 15.44
CA VAL A 50 15.85 -33.29 16.34
C VAL A 50 16.98 -33.40 17.35
N ASN A 51 18.23 -33.25 16.91
CA ASN A 51 19.39 -33.30 17.80
C ASN A 51 19.36 -32.16 18.83
N GLN A 52 19.03 -30.93 18.40
CA GLN A 52 18.87 -29.80 19.31
C GLN A 52 17.75 -30.01 20.33
N VAL A 53 16.60 -30.56 19.91
CA VAL A 53 15.49 -30.87 20.82
C VAL A 53 15.90 -31.96 21.81
N LYS A 54 16.56 -33.04 21.34
CA LYS A 54 17.09 -34.10 22.21
C LYS A 54 18.09 -33.56 23.24
N ASP A 55 19.01 -32.69 22.82
CA ASP A 55 19.97 -32.04 23.72
C ASP A 55 19.28 -31.14 24.74
N TRP A 56 18.25 -30.39 24.31
CA TRP A 56 17.47 -29.53 25.19
C TRP A 56 16.69 -30.35 26.23
N VAL A 57 16.05 -31.46 25.82
CA VAL A 57 15.36 -32.38 26.72
C VAL A 57 16.37 -33.01 27.68
N ALA A 58 17.48 -33.56 27.19
CA ALA A 58 18.50 -34.20 28.03
C ALA A 58 19.08 -33.24 29.09
N LYS A 59 19.32 -31.97 28.74
CA LYS A 59 19.75 -30.94 29.70
C LYS A 59 18.68 -30.54 30.70
N SER A 60 17.41 -30.81 30.41
CA SER A 60 16.25 -30.43 31.22
C SER A 60 15.66 -31.61 32.00
N MET A 61 16.25 -32.81 31.89
CA MET A 61 15.82 -33.99 32.63
C MET A 61 16.84 -34.34 33.73
N PRO A 62 16.39 -34.84 34.89
CA PRO A 62 17.30 -35.38 35.89
C PRO A 62 18.09 -36.59 35.36
N MET A 63 19.31 -36.78 35.88
CA MET A 63 20.16 -37.92 35.53
C MET A 63 19.42 -39.25 35.75
N GLY A 64 19.43 -40.12 34.74
CA GLY A 64 18.79 -41.44 34.76
C GLY A 64 17.42 -41.53 34.06
N TYR A 65 16.84 -40.40 33.65
CA TYR A 65 15.63 -40.39 32.83
C TYR A 65 15.96 -40.27 31.34
N SER A 66 15.21 -40.99 30.49
CA SER A 66 15.34 -40.91 29.03
C SER A 66 14.07 -40.38 28.38
N ALA A 67 14.22 -39.63 27.29
CA ALA A 67 13.10 -39.07 26.53
C ALA A 67 12.16 -40.14 25.95
N GLY A 68 12.65 -41.36 25.69
CA GLY A 68 11.86 -42.47 25.14
C GLY A 68 11.01 -43.22 26.16
N GLY A 69 11.18 -42.98 27.46
CA GLY A 69 10.45 -43.67 28.53
C GLY A 69 9.52 -42.78 29.35
N MET A 70 9.32 -41.52 28.95
CA MET A 70 8.62 -40.51 29.78
C MET A 70 7.19 -40.94 30.12
N GLU A 71 6.46 -41.54 29.18
CA GLU A 71 5.10 -42.02 29.40
C GLU A 71 5.00 -43.21 30.38
N ASN A 72 6.11 -43.94 30.58
CA ASN A 72 6.20 -45.07 31.50
C ASN A 72 6.61 -44.65 32.93
N VAL A 73 6.86 -43.36 33.16
CA VAL A 73 7.17 -42.79 34.47
C VAL A 73 5.86 -42.51 35.21
N ASP A 74 5.83 -42.84 36.50
CA ASP A 74 4.69 -42.56 37.38
C ASP A 74 4.25 -41.07 37.29
N PRO A 75 2.94 -40.77 37.26
CA PRO A 75 2.43 -39.41 37.13
C PRO A 75 2.98 -38.40 38.17
N VAL A 76 3.25 -38.82 39.41
CA VAL A 76 3.80 -37.95 40.45
C VAL A 76 5.25 -37.57 40.12
N ALA A 77 6.03 -38.55 39.66
CA ALA A 77 7.41 -38.31 39.22
C ALA A 77 7.45 -37.42 37.96
N ARG A 78 6.55 -37.64 36.98
CA ARG A 78 6.42 -36.78 35.80
C ARG A 78 6.09 -35.34 36.16
N HIS A 79 5.08 -35.13 37.00
CA HIS A 79 4.72 -33.80 37.47
C HIS A 79 5.88 -33.13 38.22
N SER A 80 6.60 -33.87 39.08
CA SER A 80 7.75 -33.31 39.79
C SER A 80 8.88 -32.87 38.86
N ILE A 81 9.18 -33.68 37.84
CA ILE A 81 10.16 -33.33 36.79
C ILE A 81 9.69 -32.11 36.01
N PHE A 82 8.41 -32.07 35.63
CA PHE A 82 7.84 -30.96 34.89
C PHE A 82 7.98 -29.64 35.64
N VAL A 83 7.52 -29.59 36.89
CA VAL A 83 7.53 -28.36 37.70
C VAL A 83 8.95 -27.90 38.05
N LYS A 84 9.86 -28.84 38.36
CA LYS A 84 11.21 -28.47 38.81
C LYS A 84 12.16 -28.16 37.66
N ASP A 85 12.10 -28.93 36.57
CA ASP A 85 13.16 -28.92 35.56
C ASP A 85 12.69 -28.35 34.21
N ILE A 86 11.44 -28.60 33.81
CA ILE A 86 10.89 -28.18 32.51
C ILE A 86 10.27 -26.79 32.58
N GLN A 87 9.32 -26.59 33.49
CA GLN A 87 8.51 -25.38 33.61
C GLN A 87 9.36 -24.10 33.74
N PRO A 88 10.43 -24.03 34.57
CA PRO A 88 11.22 -22.79 34.69
C PRO A 88 11.90 -22.37 33.38
N ARG A 89 12.36 -23.35 32.58
CA ARG A 89 12.99 -23.10 31.28
C ARG A 89 11.96 -22.74 30.23
N LEU A 90 10.86 -23.48 30.21
CA LEU A 90 9.73 -23.26 29.32
C LEU A 90 9.16 -21.85 29.50
N SER A 91 8.82 -21.47 30.74
CA SER A 91 8.24 -20.16 31.05
C SER A 91 9.15 -19.01 30.63
N LYS A 92 10.47 -19.12 30.85
CA LYS A 92 11.42 -18.08 30.44
C LYS A 92 11.44 -17.85 28.92
N GLU A 93 11.49 -18.93 28.14
CA GLU A 93 11.45 -18.82 26.68
C GLU A 93 10.06 -18.39 26.18
N LEU A 94 8.99 -18.87 26.83
CA LEU A 94 7.60 -18.51 26.53
C LEU A 94 7.31 -17.03 26.74
N ASP A 95 7.76 -16.44 27.85
CA ASP A 95 7.51 -15.02 28.16
C ASP A 95 8.11 -14.09 27.09
N GLN A 96 9.25 -14.48 26.53
CA GLN A 96 9.86 -13.74 25.41
C GLN A 96 9.00 -13.83 24.16
N ILE A 97 8.46 -15.02 23.84
CA ILE A 97 7.56 -15.18 22.68
C ILE A 97 6.23 -14.49 22.92
N ARG A 98 5.67 -14.52 24.14
CA ARG A 98 4.45 -13.78 24.51
C ARG A 98 4.62 -12.29 24.26
N PHE A 99 5.73 -11.71 24.71
CA PHE A 99 6.03 -10.30 24.48
C PHE A 99 6.10 -9.98 22.97
N SER A 100 6.86 -10.77 22.20
CA SER A 100 6.97 -10.56 20.76
C SER A 100 5.63 -10.79 20.03
N ASN A 101 4.80 -11.74 20.48
CA ASN A 101 3.47 -11.99 19.94
C ASN A 101 2.51 -10.83 20.21
N LEU A 102 2.56 -10.25 21.41
CA LEU A 102 1.77 -9.07 21.73
C LEU A 102 2.16 -7.87 20.86
N ALA A 103 3.46 -7.69 20.60
CA ALA A 103 3.93 -6.66 19.66
C ALA A 103 3.45 -6.92 18.22
N MET A 104 3.42 -8.18 17.77
CA MET A 104 2.85 -8.55 16.45
C MET A 104 1.34 -8.29 16.38
N LEU A 105 0.61 -8.56 17.46
CA LEU A 105 -0.80 -8.17 17.56
C LEU A 105 -0.97 -6.64 17.48
N GLY A 106 0.01 -5.84 17.88
CA GLY A 106 0.00 -4.39 17.68
C GLY A 106 0.39 -3.90 16.28
N THR A 107 0.75 -4.80 15.35
CA THR A 107 1.28 -4.45 14.03
C THR A 107 0.23 -4.65 12.94
N CYS A 108 0.14 -3.74 11.97
CA CYS A 108 -0.69 -3.91 10.78
C CYS A 108 -0.11 -5.03 9.89
N LEU A 109 -0.92 -6.04 9.59
CA LEU A 109 -0.52 -7.24 8.84
C LEU A 109 -1.03 -7.25 7.38
N LEU A 110 -1.47 -6.09 6.88
CA LEU A 110 -1.91 -5.90 5.50
C LEU A 110 -1.17 -4.75 4.83
N THR A 111 -1.16 -4.79 3.50
CA THR A 111 -0.82 -3.67 2.64
C THR A 111 -1.66 -3.76 1.37
N MET A 112 -1.61 -2.73 0.53
CA MET A 112 -2.30 -2.78 -0.75
C MET A 112 -1.80 -3.96 -1.60
N PRO A 113 -2.70 -4.68 -2.30
CA PRO A 113 -2.41 -5.93 -3.00
C PRO A 113 -1.29 -5.87 -4.05
N PHE A 114 -0.95 -4.69 -4.53
CA PHE A 114 0.07 -4.42 -5.55
C PHE A 114 1.40 -3.91 -4.99
N ARG A 115 1.50 -3.68 -3.67
CA ARG A 115 2.70 -3.09 -3.05
C ARG A 115 3.42 -4.10 -2.18
N SER A 116 4.75 -4.00 -2.17
CA SER A 116 5.57 -4.48 -1.05
C SER A 116 5.92 -3.29 -0.17
N VAL A 117 6.06 -3.52 1.13
CA VAL A 117 6.43 -2.46 2.09
C VAL A 117 7.72 -2.82 2.81
N ASN A 118 8.40 -1.80 3.34
CA ASN A 118 9.49 -2.05 4.28
C ASN A 118 8.87 -2.56 5.57
N VAL A 119 9.25 -3.79 5.94
CA VAL A 119 8.65 -4.48 7.08
C VAL A 119 9.55 -4.39 8.30
N PRO A 120 8.98 -4.23 9.51
CA PRO A 120 9.76 -4.26 10.74
C PRO A 120 10.46 -5.61 10.88
N GLN A 121 11.72 -5.58 11.32
CA GLN A 121 12.45 -6.80 11.64
C GLN A 121 11.91 -7.36 12.96
N PRO A 122 11.35 -8.58 12.98
CA PRO A 122 10.85 -9.17 14.19
C PRO A 122 12.02 -9.59 15.10
N ASP A 123 11.86 -9.37 16.41
CA ASP A 123 12.89 -9.71 17.41
C ASP A 123 13.28 -11.19 17.39
N ARG A 124 12.34 -12.06 16.99
CA ARG A 124 12.55 -13.50 16.82
C ARG A 124 12.08 -13.92 15.45
N THR A 125 12.81 -14.87 14.85
CA THR A 125 12.42 -15.42 13.57
C THR A 125 11.30 -16.44 13.74
N SER A 126 10.47 -16.62 12.70
CA SER A 126 9.47 -17.70 12.66
C SER A 126 10.10 -19.08 12.91
N LYS A 127 11.31 -19.29 12.40
CA LYS A 127 12.10 -20.50 12.65
C LYS A 127 12.32 -20.76 14.14
N ASN A 128 12.77 -19.75 14.89
CA ASN A 128 13.00 -19.91 16.33
C ASN A 128 11.71 -20.24 17.10
N ALA A 129 10.58 -19.68 16.67
CA ALA A 129 9.29 -19.93 17.31
C ALA A 129 8.74 -21.34 17.00
N PHE A 130 8.88 -21.83 15.76
CA PHE A 130 8.55 -23.22 15.44
C PHE A 130 9.47 -24.24 16.10
N GLU A 131 10.77 -23.93 16.22
CA GLU A 131 11.73 -24.77 16.96
C GLU A 131 11.36 -24.82 18.46
N PHE A 132 10.95 -23.69 19.05
CA PHE A 132 10.44 -23.67 20.42
C PHE A 132 9.17 -24.52 20.56
N ASN A 133 8.22 -24.40 19.64
CA ASN A 133 7.02 -25.25 19.62
C ASN A 133 7.37 -26.75 19.57
N ALA A 134 8.38 -27.13 18.78
CA ALA A 134 8.86 -28.51 18.74
C ALA A 134 9.42 -28.98 20.10
N LYS A 135 10.13 -28.11 20.82
CA LYS A 135 10.57 -28.41 22.21
C LYS A 135 9.37 -28.59 23.14
N VAL A 136 8.37 -27.71 23.08
CA VAL A 136 7.12 -27.80 23.87
C VAL A 136 6.44 -29.14 23.67
N ARG A 137 6.22 -29.52 22.40
CA ARG A 137 5.58 -30.81 22.05
C ARG A 137 6.41 -32.02 22.50
N SER A 138 7.74 -31.90 22.57
CA SER A 138 8.60 -33.00 23.00
C SER A 138 8.49 -33.35 24.49
N VAL A 139 8.00 -32.41 25.31
CA VAL A 139 7.86 -32.57 26.78
C VAL A 139 6.41 -32.56 27.25
N SER A 140 5.44 -32.49 26.34
CA SER A 140 4.01 -32.44 26.68
C SER A 140 3.55 -33.65 27.50
N SER A 141 4.16 -34.84 27.30
CA SER A 141 3.86 -36.05 28.07
C SER A 141 4.22 -35.96 29.55
N LEU A 142 5.03 -34.97 29.95
CA LEU A 142 5.40 -34.71 31.34
C LEU A 142 4.39 -33.78 32.05
N ALA A 143 3.56 -33.07 31.30
CA ALA A 143 2.48 -32.25 31.87
C ALA A 143 1.33 -33.15 32.32
N VAL A 144 1.05 -33.17 33.63
CA VAL A 144 0.08 -34.10 34.23
C VAL A 144 -1.17 -33.37 34.70
N THR A 145 -0.98 -32.23 35.39
CA THR A 145 -2.10 -31.45 35.91
C THR A 145 -2.76 -30.62 34.81
N GLU A 146 -3.97 -30.14 35.06
CA GLU A 146 -4.65 -29.22 34.13
C GLU A 146 -3.89 -27.90 33.97
N GLU A 147 -3.19 -27.45 35.01
CA GLU A 147 -2.34 -26.25 34.97
C GLU A 147 -1.12 -26.47 34.08
N ASP A 148 -0.47 -27.63 34.19
CA ASP A 148 0.69 -27.99 33.36
C ASP A 148 0.27 -28.05 31.88
N LYS A 149 -0.88 -28.69 31.60
CA LYS A 149 -1.43 -28.82 30.24
C LYS A 149 -1.81 -27.46 29.67
N ALA A 150 -2.46 -26.60 30.45
CA ALA A 150 -2.80 -25.24 30.03
C ALA A 150 -1.56 -24.43 29.66
N LEU A 151 -0.44 -24.60 30.38
CA LEU A 151 0.83 -23.96 30.03
C LEU A 151 1.40 -24.48 28.70
N ILE A 152 1.35 -25.80 28.46
CA ILE A 152 1.78 -26.42 27.21
C ILE A 152 0.91 -25.95 26.03
N ASP A 153 -0.40 -25.89 26.23
CA ASP A 153 -1.36 -25.43 25.23
C ASP A 153 -1.12 -23.97 24.88
N GLU A 154 -0.95 -23.10 25.88
CA GLU A 154 -0.65 -21.70 25.65
C GLU A 154 0.71 -21.52 24.95
N ALA A 155 1.74 -22.27 25.38
CA ALA A 155 3.05 -22.23 24.73
C ALA A 155 2.97 -22.64 23.26
N THR A 156 2.13 -23.64 22.96
CA THR A 156 1.88 -24.10 21.59
C THR A 156 1.19 -23.01 20.78
N VAL A 157 0.10 -22.46 21.30
CA VAL A 157 -0.74 -21.46 20.61
C VAL A 157 0.01 -20.16 20.33
N VAL A 158 0.69 -19.63 21.35
CA VAL A 158 1.42 -18.36 21.23
C VAL A 158 2.61 -18.49 20.28
N SER A 159 3.35 -19.61 20.32
CA SER A 159 4.51 -19.80 19.45
C SER A 159 4.15 -20.05 17.99
N GLU A 160 3.12 -20.86 17.71
CA GLU A 160 2.64 -21.10 16.35
C GLU A 160 2.09 -19.82 15.73
N THR A 161 1.22 -19.12 16.46
CA THR A 161 0.60 -17.89 15.95
C THR A 161 1.65 -16.82 15.67
N TYR A 162 2.61 -16.63 16.58
CA TYR A 162 3.71 -15.71 16.36
C TYR A 162 4.53 -16.08 15.12
N ALA A 163 4.86 -17.37 14.95
CA ALA A 163 5.66 -17.83 13.83
C ALA A 163 4.97 -17.60 12.48
N LEU A 164 3.66 -17.85 12.40
CA LEU A 164 2.85 -17.63 11.21
C LEU A 164 2.65 -16.14 10.92
N ALA A 165 2.41 -15.32 11.95
CA ALA A 165 2.34 -13.86 11.80
C ALA A 165 3.66 -13.27 11.29
N VAL A 166 4.80 -13.76 11.78
CA VAL A 166 6.13 -13.37 11.28
C VAL A 166 6.34 -13.77 9.82
N ASN A 167 5.82 -14.92 9.39
CA ASN A 167 5.85 -15.27 7.96
C ASN A 167 5.03 -14.30 7.12
N ASN A 168 3.85 -13.86 7.60
CA ASN A 168 3.04 -12.85 6.91
C ASN A 168 3.73 -11.50 6.84
N ILE A 169 4.38 -11.05 7.92
CA ILE A 169 5.22 -9.86 7.89
C ILE A 169 6.30 -9.96 6.81
N LYS A 170 6.99 -11.11 6.68
CA LYS A 170 7.99 -11.28 5.62
C LYS A 170 7.36 -11.22 4.23
N LEU A 171 6.20 -11.84 4.03
CA LEU A 171 5.48 -11.85 2.75
C LEU A 171 4.99 -10.44 2.34
N LEU A 172 4.67 -9.55 3.29
CA LEU A 172 4.38 -8.14 3.00
C LEU A 172 5.56 -7.40 2.38
N GLY A 173 6.78 -7.80 2.74
CA GLY A 173 8.03 -7.25 2.19
C GLY A 173 8.47 -7.89 0.87
N GLU A 174 7.73 -8.89 0.38
CA GLU A 174 8.08 -9.65 -0.81
C GLU A 174 7.02 -9.51 -1.91
N CYS A 175 7.46 -9.46 -3.16
CA CYS A 175 6.58 -9.53 -4.33
C CYS A 175 6.68 -10.95 -4.92
N LYS A 176 6.01 -11.91 -4.28
CA LYS A 176 5.95 -13.31 -4.71
C LYS A 176 4.58 -13.65 -5.29
N ASP A 177 4.57 -14.51 -6.30
CA ASP A 177 3.34 -15.08 -6.84
C ASP A 177 2.60 -15.89 -5.76
N GLY A 178 1.28 -15.77 -5.72
CA GLY A 178 0.43 -16.43 -4.71
C GLY A 178 0.66 -15.94 -3.27
N ARG A 179 1.37 -14.81 -3.05
CA ARG A 179 1.66 -14.31 -1.69
C ARG A 179 0.41 -14.15 -0.85
N TRP A 180 -0.69 -13.69 -1.44
CA TRP A 180 -1.94 -13.44 -0.72
C TRP A 180 -2.66 -14.74 -0.35
N ASP A 181 -2.58 -15.78 -1.17
CA ASP A 181 -3.08 -17.12 -0.84
C ASP A 181 -2.29 -17.72 0.35
N ILE A 182 -0.96 -17.58 0.32
CA ILE A 182 -0.08 -18.03 1.41
C ILE A 182 -0.41 -17.25 2.70
N MET A 183 -0.59 -15.93 2.58
CA MET A 183 -0.92 -15.09 3.73
C MET A 183 -2.28 -15.44 4.33
N ALA A 184 -3.30 -15.66 3.48
CA ALA A 184 -4.62 -16.10 3.92
C ALA A 184 -4.55 -17.44 4.66
N LYS A 185 -3.78 -18.40 4.13
CA LYS A 185 -3.54 -19.69 4.79
C LYS A 185 -2.90 -19.51 6.17
N ASN A 186 -1.84 -18.71 6.26
CA ASN A 186 -1.19 -18.40 7.54
C ASN A 186 -2.16 -17.78 8.54
N PHE A 187 -3.00 -16.83 8.11
CA PHE A 187 -4.00 -16.20 8.96
C PHE A 187 -5.07 -17.19 9.43
N ARG A 188 -5.59 -18.05 8.54
CA ARG A 188 -6.53 -19.13 8.93
C ARG A 188 -5.90 -20.07 9.96
N SER A 189 -4.65 -20.46 9.77
CA SER A 189 -3.93 -21.28 10.74
C SER A 189 -3.75 -20.56 12.08
N CYS A 190 -3.44 -19.26 12.09
CA CYS A 190 -3.43 -18.47 13.34
C CYS A 190 -4.79 -18.49 14.05
N ALA A 191 -5.87 -18.26 13.30
CA ALA A 191 -7.24 -18.28 13.82
C ALA A 191 -7.61 -19.64 14.43
N GLU A 192 -7.37 -20.73 13.70
CA GLU A 192 -7.62 -22.11 14.16
C GLU A 192 -6.81 -22.50 15.39
N THR A 193 -5.59 -21.99 15.51
CA THR A 193 -4.74 -22.21 16.68
C THR A 193 -5.25 -21.39 17.87
N MET A 194 -5.59 -20.11 17.67
CA MET A 194 -6.11 -19.22 18.72
C MET A 194 -7.48 -19.64 19.25
N SER A 195 -8.37 -20.15 18.39
CA SER A 195 -9.72 -20.58 18.78
C SER A 195 -9.75 -21.75 19.77
N ARG A 196 -8.61 -22.43 19.97
CA ARG A 196 -8.46 -23.54 20.94
C ARG A 196 -8.22 -23.05 22.37
N THR A 197 -7.94 -21.76 22.57
CA THR A 197 -7.61 -21.20 23.88
C THR A 197 -8.58 -20.11 24.27
N LYS A 198 -9.20 -20.26 25.45
CA LYS A 198 -10.10 -19.26 26.02
C LYS A 198 -9.38 -17.93 26.24
N GLY A 199 -10.03 -16.81 25.91
CA GLY A 199 -9.46 -15.47 26.10
C GLY A 199 -8.58 -15.01 24.93
N TYR A 200 -8.68 -15.66 23.76
CA TYR A 200 -8.03 -15.27 22.50
C TYR A 200 -9.05 -15.08 21.35
N GLU A 201 -10.32 -14.85 21.70
CA GLU A 201 -11.42 -14.68 20.74
C GLU A 201 -11.20 -13.44 19.83
N ILE A 202 -10.69 -12.34 20.38
CA ILE A 202 -10.41 -11.12 19.60
C ILE A 202 -9.30 -11.35 18.54
N PRO A 203 -8.12 -11.91 18.89
CA PRO A 203 -7.13 -12.33 17.90
C PRO A 203 -7.64 -13.33 16.86
N ASP A 204 -8.42 -14.34 17.26
CA ASP A 204 -9.01 -15.33 16.34
C ASP A 204 -9.87 -14.63 15.27
N GLU A 205 -10.85 -13.83 15.71
CA GLU A 205 -11.73 -13.08 14.81
C GLU A 205 -10.95 -12.13 13.88
N ARG A 206 -9.90 -11.47 14.40
CA ARG A 206 -9.03 -10.61 13.57
C ARG A 206 -8.39 -11.42 12.46
N TYR A 207 -7.74 -12.54 12.80
CA TYR A 207 -7.05 -13.36 11.82
C TYR A 207 -8.02 -13.95 10.77
N ARG A 208 -9.25 -14.29 11.14
CA ARG A 208 -10.28 -14.69 10.16
C ARG A 208 -10.61 -13.57 9.19
N ALA A 209 -10.84 -12.36 9.68
CA ALA A 209 -11.11 -11.20 8.84
C ALA A 209 -9.93 -10.88 7.90
N LEU A 210 -8.69 -10.97 8.39
CA LEU A 210 -7.49 -10.78 7.58
C LEU A 210 -7.31 -11.87 6.52
N ALA A 211 -7.68 -13.12 6.83
CA ALA A 211 -7.69 -14.20 5.84
C ALA A 211 -8.69 -13.92 4.71
N GLU A 212 -9.90 -13.47 5.03
CA GLU A 212 -10.90 -13.10 4.02
C GLU A 212 -10.41 -11.95 3.14
N ILE A 213 -9.81 -10.91 3.72
CA ILE A 213 -9.24 -9.79 2.95
C ILE A 213 -8.12 -10.27 2.03
N ALA A 214 -7.21 -11.12 2.52
CA ALA A 214 -6.12 -11.67 1.73
C ALA A 214 -6.63 -12.56 0.58
N GLU A 215 -7.67 -13.38 0.80
CA GLU A 215 -8.35 -14.12 -0.28
C GLU A 215 -9.00 -13.18 -1.31
N GLY A 216 -9.58 -12.09 -0.83
CA GLY A 216 -10.13 -11.04 -1.70
C GLY A 216 -9.04 -10.41 -2.56
N PHE A 217 -7.87 -10.13 -1.99
CA PHE A 217 -6.71 -9.63 -2.72
C PHE A 217 -6.18 -10.63 -3.75
N ALA A 218 -6.11 -11.93 -3.41
CA ALA A 218 -5.74 -12.97 -4.36
C ALA A 218 -6.74 -13.04 -5.54
N SER A 219 -8.05 -13.05 -5.24
CA SER A 219 -9.12 -13.05 -6.24
C SER A 219 -9.01 -11.83 -7.16
N MET A 220 -8.74 -10.66 -6.58
CA MET A 220 -8.59 -9.40 -7.30
C MET A 220 -7.39 -9.43 -8.26
N LEU A 221 -6.24 -9.97 -7.83
CA LEU A 221 -5.06 -10.13 -8.69
C LEU A 221 -5.26 -11.15 -9.80
N ASN A 222 -6.13 -12.13 -9.59
CA ASN A 222 -6.52 -13.13 -10.58
C ASN A 222 -7.66 -12.65 -11.50
N GLY A 223 -8.15 -11.43 -11.34
CA GLY A 223 -9.21 -10.83 -12.17
C GLY A 223 -10.64 -11.22 -11.77
N ASP A 224 -10.84 -11.96 -10.67
CA ASP A 224 -12.17 -12.27 -10.13
C ASP A 224 -12.63 -11.16 -9.18
N ILE A 225 -13.06 -10.04 -9.78
CA ILE A 225 -13.43 -8.80 -9.09
C ILE A 225 -14.70 -8.98 -8.25
N THR A 226 -15.64 -9.82 -8.68
CA THR A 226 -16.87 -10.10 -7.93
C THR A 226 -16.59 -10.87 -6.65
N THR A 227 -15.78 -11.93 -6.71
CA THR A 227 -15.36 -12.65 -5.50
C THR A 227 -14.50 -11.76 -4.61
N ALA A 228 -13.60 -10.97 -5.21
CA ALA A 228 -12.78 -10.02 -4.48
C ALA A 228 -13.64 -9.04 -3.66
N TYR A 229 -14.67 -8.44 -4.27
CA TYR A 229 -15.58 -7.53 -3.60
C TYR A 229 -16.20 -8.16 -2.35
N GLY A 230 -16.83 -9.33 -2.51
CA GLY A 230 -17.51 -10.01 -1.41
C GLY A 230 -16.56 -10.34 -0.25
N LYS A 231 -15.36 -10.83 -0.57
CA LYS A 231 -14.34 -11.21 0.41
C LYS A 231 -13.74 -10.02 1.16
N VAL A 232 -13.31 -8.97 0.44
CA VAL A 232 -12.73 -7.78 1.07
C VAL A 232 -13.78 -7.05 1.91
N LYS A 233 -15.03 -6.97 1.44
CA LYS A 233 -16.13 -6.35 2.17
C LYS A 233 -16.45 -7.06 3.47
N SER A 234 -16.63 -8.39 3.42
CA SER A 234 -16.90 -9.22 4.59
C SER A 234 -15.82 -9.07 5.67
N GLY A 235 -14.54 -9.16 5.28
CA GLY A 235 -13.45 -8.99 6.22
C GLY A 235 -13.36 -7.56 6.77
N MET A 236 -13.54 -6.52 5.94
CA MET A 236 -13.56 -5.12 6.40
C MET A 236 -14.68 -4.86 7.41
N GLU A 237 -15.89 -5.35 7.14
CA GLU A 237 -17.05 -5.19 8.02
C GLU A 237 -16.84 -5.92 9.35
N SER A 238 -16.16 -7.07 9.33
CA SER A 238 -15.81 -7.83 10.53
C SER A 238 -14.78 -7.11 11.43
N LEU A 239 -13.84 -6.36 10.85
CA LEU A 239 -12.83 -5.61 11.61
C LEU A 239 -13.41 -4.42 12.40
N GLY A 240 -14.53 -3.83 11.96
CA GLY A 240 -15.12 -2.65 12.60
C GLY A 240 -15.53 -2.88 14.06
N PRO A 241 -16.49 -3.77 14.35
CA PRO A 241 -16.89 -4.10 15.72
C PRO A 241 -15.75 -4.68 16.56
N LEU A 242 -14.77 -5.33 15.90
CA LEU A 242 -13.62 -5.91 16.57
C LEU A 242 -12.66 -4.85 17.10
N ALA A 243 -12.48 -3.73 16.39
CA ALA A 243 -11.68 -2.60 16.86
C ALA A 243 -12.24 -2.05 18.18
N ASP A 244 -13.56 -1.86 18.27
CA ASP A 244 -14.23 -1.37 19.47
C ASP A 244 -14.06 -2.33 20.64
N ARG A 245 -14.20 -3.64 20.40
CA ARG A 245 -13.95 -4.67 21.42
C ARG A 245 -12.51 -4.67 21.89
N ALA A 246 -11.54 -4.61 20.98
CA ALA A 246 -10.12 -4.57 21.32
C ALA A 246 -9.78 -3.32 22.15
N MET A 247 -10.32 -2.16 21.80
CA MET A 247 -10.12 -0.90 22.53
C MET A 247 -10.59 -0.98 23.98
N ASN A 248 -11.64 -1.77 24.25
CA ASN A 248 -12.22 -1.94 25.58
C ASN A 248 -11.66 -3.17 26.35
N ASP A 249 -10.74 -3.93 25.76
CA ASP A 249 -10.08 -5.06 26.39
C ASP A 249 -8.63 -4.70 26.75
N PRO A 250 -8.26 -4.57 28.04
CA PRO A 250 -6.90 -4.23 28.44
C PRO A 250 -5.81 -5.16 27.90
N LYS A 251 -6.13 -6.44 27.65
CA LYS A 251 -5.19 -7.43 27.10
C LYS A 251 -4.90 -7.16 25.62
N PHE A 252 -5.87 -6.64 24.89
CA PHE A 252 -5.82 -6.52 23.42
C PHE A 252 -5.94 -5.08 22.90
N MET A 253 -5.96 -4.07 23.79
CA MET A 253 -5.99 -2.65 23.42
C MET A 253 -4.90 -2.25 22.42
N ILE A 254 -3.72 -2.90 22.48
CA ILE A 254 -2.62 -2.67 21.53
C ILE A 254 -3.01 -2.95 20.07
N MET A 255 -4.02 -3.81 19.83
CA MET A 255 -4.48 -4.19 18.50
C MET A 255 -5.31 -3.10 17.82
N TYR A 256 -5.90 -2.16 18.57
CA TYR A 256 -6.85 -1.18 18.04
C TYR A 256 -6.30 -0.43 16.82
N SER A 257 -5.11 0.15 16.95
CA SER A 257 -4.51 0.94 15.86
C SER A 257 -4.18 0.08 14.63
N ALA A 258 -3.77 -1.17 14.84
CA ALA A 258 -3.48 -2.09 13.74
C ALA A 258 -4.77 -2.50 12.99
N ILE A 259 -5.83 -2.83 13.72
CA ILE A 259 -7.14 -3.17 13.15
C ILE A 259 -7.70 -1.99 12.35
N ASP A 260 -7.60 -0.77 12.86
CA ASP A 260 -8.07 0.42 12.14
C ASP A 260 -7.31 0.65 10.83
N GLN A 261 -5.98 0.48 10.84
CA GLN A 261 -5.16 0.55 9.62
C GLN A 261 -5.55 -0.54 8.62
N GLU A 262 -5.73 -1.78 9.06
CA GLU A 262 -6.14 -2.91 8.23
C GLU A 262 -7.51 -2.67 7.58
N ARG A 263 -8.46 -2.13 8.36
CA ARG A 263 -9.79 -1.75 7.87
C ARG A 263 -9.71 -0.63 6.84
N ASN A 264 -8.86 0.38 7.05
CA ASN A 264 -8.63 1.45 6.09
C ASN A 264 -8.01 0.92 4.78
N ILE A 265 -7.09 -0.04 4.85
CA ILE A 265 -6.53 -0.71 3.67
C ILE A 265 -7.61 -1.49 2.91
N ALA A 266 -8.44 -2.25 3.62
CA ALA A 266 -9.55 -2.98 3.00
C ALA A 266 -10.58 -2.03 2.37
N LYS A 267 -10.88 -0.90 3.03
CA LYS A 267 -11.77 0.13 2.49
C LYS A 267 -11.21 0.76 1.21
N MET A 268 -9.91 1.08 1.18
CA MET A 268 -9.26 1.56 -0.04
C MET A 268 -9.39 0.52 -1.16
N ALA A 269 -9.08 -0.74 -0.89
CA ALA A 269 -9.20 -1.81 -1.88
C ALA A 269 -10.64 -1.97 -2.41
N LEU A 270 -11.66 -1.86 -1.55
CA LEU A 270 -13.05 -1.84 -1.99
C LEU A 270 -13.37 -0.67 -2.90
N GLY A 271 -12.89 0.53 -2.59
CA GLY A 271 -13.05 1.69 -3.47
C GLY A 271 -12.48 1.44 -4.87
N LEU A 272 -11.35 0.73 -4.98
CA LEU A 272 -10.76 0.32 -6.26
C LEU A 272 -11.62 -0.71 -7.00
N ILE A 273 -12.09 -1.71 -6.28
CA ILE A 273 -12.95 -2.78 -6.81
C ILE A 273 -14.28 -2.19 -7.29
N ASP A 274 -14.92 -1.33 -6.50
CA ASP A 274 -16.16 -0.64 -6.85
C ASP A 274 -15.97 0.27 -8.05
N SER A 275 -14.85 1.00 -8.12
CA SER A 275 -14.51 1.79 -9.30
C SER A 275 -14.39 0.91 -10.54
N SER A 276 -13.67 -0.23 -10.44
CA SER A 276 -13.53 -1.19 -11.54
C SER A 276 -14.88 -1.75 -12.02
N LEU A 277 -15.78 -2.10 -11.09
CA LEU A 277 -17.11 -2.62 -11.41
C LEU A 277 -18.07 -1.56 -11.99
N SER A 278 -17.86 -0.28 -11.67
CA SER A 278 -18.77 0.81 -12.06
C SER A 278 -18.33 1.60 -13.30
N THR A 279 -17.05 1.54 -13.69
CA THR A 279 -16.49 2.39 -14.76
C THR A 279 -15.98 1.65 -15.99
N SER A 280 -15.98 0.32 -16.01
CA SER A 280 -15.40 -0.43 -17.14
C SER A 280 -16.23 -1.65 -17.53
N ASP A 281 -16.49 -1.79 -18.83
CA ASP A 281 -16.92 -3.05 -19.46
C ASP A 281 -15.78 -4.11 -19.44
N ASP A 282 -14.54 -3.69 -19.13
CA ASP A 282 -13.34 -4.54 -18.96
C ASP A 282 -12.67 -4.31 -17.57
N PRO A 283 -13.13 -5.02 -16.53
CA PRO A 283 -12.56 -4.92 -15.18
C PRO A 283 -11.09 -5.32 -15.10
N ALA A 284 -10.61 -6.20 -15.98
CA ALA A 284 -9.21 -6.66 -15.99
C ALA A 284 -8.27 -5.55 -16.45
N MET A 285 -8.66 -4.80 -17.49
CA MET A 285 -7.93 -3.61 -17.93
C MET A 285 -7.85 -2.56 -16.82
N MET A 286 -8.95 -2.31 -16.10
CA MET A 286 -8.96 -1.35 -14.98
C MET A 286 -8.05 -1.81 -13.83
N MET A 287 -7.97 -3.12 -13.54
CA MET A 287 -7.03 -3.63 -12.54
C MET A 287 -5.57 -3.50 -12.96
N ASP A 288 -5.23 -3.72 -14.23
CA ASP A 288 -3.88 -3.48 -14.75
C ASP A 288 -3.48 -2.00 -14.59
N ILE A 289 -4.43 -1.09 -14.86
CA ILE A 289 -4.24 0.35 -14.65
C ILE A 289 -4.02 0.67 -13.17
N ILE A 290 -4.87 0.14 -12.28
CA ILE A 290 -4.73 0.30 -10.82
C ILE A 290 -3.35 -0.17 -10.36
N ARG A 291 -2.89 -1.33 -10.82
CA ARG A 291 -1.55 -1.86 -10.53
C ARG A 291 -0.47 -0.88 -10.94
N LYS A 292 -0.48 -0.41 -12.19
CA LYS A 292 0.52 0.52 -12.74
C LYS A 292 0.61 1.82 -11.93
N VAL A 293 -0.53 2.37 -11.52
CA VAL A 293 -0.59 3.58 -10.67
C VAL A 293 -0.01 3.30 -9.29
N LEU A 294 -0.33 2.16 -8.67
CA LEU A 294 0.17 1.83 -7.33
C LEU A 294 1.66 1.47 -7.32
N GLU A 295 2.18 0.89 -8.40
CA GLU A 295 3.61 0.65 -8.64
C GLU A 295 4.39 1.94 -8.93
N THR A 296 3.69 3.03 -9.24
CA THR A 296 4.28 4.35 -9.48
C THR A 296 3.88 5.32 -8.37
N PRO A 297 4.53 5.21 -7.19
CA PRO A 297 4.23 6.14 -6.11
C PRO A 297 4.59 7.57 -6.53
N PRO A 298 3.89 8.57 -5.96
CA PRO A 298 4.31 9.96 -6.09
C PRO A 298 5.76 10.15 -5.65
N SER A 299 6.43 11.13 -6.25
CA SER A 299 7.78 11.49 -5.87
C SER A 299 7.86 11.90 -4.41
N SER A 300 8.85 11.38 -3.69
CA SER A 300 9.05 11.70 -2.27
C SER A 300 9.46 13.16 -2.10
N ASN A 301 8.64 13.95 -1.41
CA ASN A 301 8.97 15.32 -1.06
C ASN A 301 8.40 15.66 0.34
N MET A 302 9.28 16.03 1.28
CA MET A 302 8.87 16.28 2.67
C MET A 302 7.77 17.34 2.79
N LYS A 303 7.72 18.34 1.89
CA LYS A 303 6.69 19.39 1.91
C LYS A 303 5.33 18.88 1.46
N TRP A 304 5.28 17.81 0.67
CA TRP A 304 4.09 17.28 0.04
C TRP A 304 3.61 15.95 0.63
N ASN A 305 4.45 15.26 1.41
CA ASN A 305 4.18 13.93 1.95
C ASN A 305 2.83 13.80 2.68
N TYR A 306 2.34 14.87 3.33
CA TYR A 306 1.03 14.83 4.01
C TYR A 306 -0.15 14.71 3.04
N LEU A 307 -0.02 15.22 1.80
CA LEU A 307 -1.01 15.06 0.72
C LEU A 307 -0.77 13.76 -0.05
N LEU A 308 0.48 13.53 -0.48
CA LEU A 308 0.82 12.43 -1.40
C LEU A 308 0.64 11.04 -0.79
N ASN A 309 0.73 10.93 0.55
CA ASN A 309 0.56 9.68 1.27
C ASN A 309 -0.85 9.47 1.84
N GLY A 310 -1.78 10.41 1.60
CA GLY A 310 -3.17 10.29 2.06
C GLY A 310 -3.91 9.17 1.32
N SER A 311 -4.70 8.37 2.04
CA SER A 311 -5.53 7.31 1.45
C SER A 311 -6.60 7.86 0.50
N SER A 312 -7.25 8.95 0.89
CA SER A 312 -8.30 9.62 0.11
C SER A 312 -7.84 10.17 -1.25
N ARG A 313 -6.52 10.33 -1.42
CA ARG A 313 -5.91 10.70 -2.69
C ARG A 313 -6.26 9.71 -3.80
N TYR A 314 -6.19 8.43 -3.48
CA TYR A 314 -6.39 7.36 -4.44
C TYR A 314 -7.85 7.30 -4.90
N ASP A 315 -8.82 7.61 -4.03
CA ASP A 315 -10.24 7.67 -4.39
C ASP A 315 -10.48 8.63 -5.57
N GLU A 316 -9.90 9.84 -5.51
CA GLU A 316 -10.04 10.83 -6.58
C GLU A 316 -9.25 10.45 -7.85
N VAL A 317 -7.99 10.01 -7.70
CA VAL A 317 -7.15 9.58 -8.82
C VAL A 317 -7.83 8.45 -9.61
N PHE A 318 -8.34 7.42 -8.91
CA PHE A 318 -9.00 6.31 -9.57
C PHE A 318 -10.38 6.65 -10.13
N ALA A 319 -11.12 7.58 -9.51
CA ALA A 319 -12.35 8.10 -10.10
C ALA A 319 -12.08 8.83 -11.42
N ASN A 320 -11.03 9.67 -11.47
CA ASN A 320 -10.65 10.39 -12.69
C ASN A 320 -10.14 9.44 -13.79
N ILE A 321 -9.35 8.42 -13.42
CA ILE A 321 -8.91 7.38 -14.35
C ILE A 321 -10.09 6.55 -14.85
N GLY A 322 -11.04 6.18 -13.99
CA GLY A 322 -12.26 5.46 -14.38
C GLY A 322 -13.06 6.23 -15.44
N ARG A 323 -13.18 7.56 -15.30
CA ARG A 323 -13.78 8.43 -16.34
C ARG A 323 -12.97 8.43 -17.64
N ALA A 324 -11.64 8.46 -17.56
CA ALA A 324 -10.78 8.38 -18.73
C ALA A 324 -10.95 7.05 -19.49
N VAL A 325 -11.04 5.93 -18.76
CA VAL A 325 -11.32 4.59 -19.33
C VAL A 325 -12.70 4.55 -19.98
N SER A 326 -13.75 4.96 -19.26
CA SER A 326 -15.12 4.92 -19.80
C SER A 326 -15.29 5.80 -21.03
N SER A 327 -14.51 6.88 -21.18
CA SER A 327 -14.53 7.72 -22.37
C SER A 327 -14.12 7.03 -23.68
N LYS A 328 -13.49 5.84 -23.59
CA LYS A 328 -13.12 5.01 -24.74
C LYS A 328 -14.31 4.28 -25.36
N THR A 329 -15.38 4.08 -24.59
CA THR A 329 -16.59 3.38 -25.02
C THR A 329 -17.72 4.39 -25.22
N ASP A 330 -18.38 4.78 -24.15
CA ASP A 330 -19.65 5.51 -24.11
C ASP A 330 -19.67 6.66 -23.10
N GLY A 331 -18.71 6.71 -22.18
CA GLY A 331 -18.50 7.84 -21.28
C GLY A 331 -17.99 9.09 -22.00
N THR A 332 -18.02 10.23 -21.29
CA THR A 332 -17.43 11.47 -21.78
C THR A 332 -16.43 12.04 -20.78
N ILE A 333 -15.45 12.77 -21.32
CA ILE A 333 -14.52 13.61 -20.59
C ILE A 333 -14.45 14.98 -21.26
N PRO A 334 -14.11 16.04 -20.53
CA PRO A 334 -13.92 17.38 -21.09
C PRO A 334 -12.67 17.43 -21.97
N ILE A 335 -12.85 17.60 -23.28
CA ILE A 335 -11.77 17.59 -24.29
C ILE A 335 -11.72 18.96 -24.98
N ALA A 336 -10.53 19.54 -25.04
CA ALA A 336 -10.27 20.74 -25.84
C ALA A 336 -10.31 20.41 -27.34
N SER A 337 -10.71 21.36 -28.18
CA SER A 337 -10.72 21.16 -29.63
C SER A 337 -9.29 21.13 -30.17
N GLY A 338 -8.97 20.16 -31.02
CA GLY A 338 -7.65 20.10 -31.65
C GLY A 338 -7.33 18.75 -32.28
N PRO A 339 -6.32 18.70 -33.18
CA PRO A 339 -5.79 17.45 -33.72
C PRO A 339 -4.87 16.78 -32.70
N GLY A 340 -4.86 15.46 -32.66
CA GLY A 340 -3.97 14.69 -31.78
C GLY A 340 -4.42 13.25 -31.63
N ASP A 341 -3.46 12.35 -31.44
CA ASP A 341 -3.69 10.92 -31.23
C ASP A 341 -3.59 10.52 -29.75
N VAL A 342 -3.15 11.44 -28.89
CA VAL A 342 -3.13 11.29 -27.43
C VAL A 342 -3.85 12.46 -26.75
N LEU A 343 -4.60 12.17 -25.70
CA LEU A 343 -5.26 13.13 -24.82
C LEU A 343 -4.44 13.27 -23.53
N VAL A 344 -3.93 14.47 -23.26
CA VAL A 344 -3.09 14.76 -22.09
C VAL A 344 -3.91 15.55 -21.07
N PRO A 345 -4.02 15.07 -19.81
CA PRO A 345 -4.82 15.71 -18.79
C PRO A 345 -4.11 16.92 -18.16
N PHE A 346 -4.85 18.02 -18.02
CA PHE A 346 -4.43 19.22 -17.30
C PHE A 346 -5.51 19.64 -16.30
N TRP A 347 -5.09 20.16 -15.14
CA TRP A 347 -5.99 20.93 -14.28
C TRP A 347 -6.10 22.34 -14.83
N GLU A 348 -7.34 22.76 -15.04
CA GLU A 348 -7.67 24.11 -15.47
C GLU A 348 -7.82 25.03 -14.26
N VAL A 349 -7.22 26.21 -14.34
CA VAL A 349 -7.20 27.18 -13.24
C VAL A 349 -7.63 28.56 -13.72
N ASP A 350 -8.59 29.16 -13.02
CA ASP A 350 -8.92 30.57 -13.11
C ASP A 350 -8.00 31.36 -12.17
N LEU A 351 -7.17 32.24 -12.71
CA LEU A 351 -6.40 33.18 -11.93
C LEU A 351 -6.91 34.60 -12.13
N ARG A 352 -7.30 35.23 -11.03
CA ARG A 352 -7.53 36.67 -10.98
C ARG A 352 -6.42 37.34 -10.22
N TYR A 353 -5.86 38.39 -10.80
CA TYR A 353 -4.88 39.22 -10.11
C TYR A 353 -5.10 40.69 -10.41
N THR A 354 -4.60 41.52 -9.51
CA THR A 354 -4.56 42.97 -9.71
C THR A 354 -3.12 43.45 -9.68
N PHE A 355 -2.78 44.42 -10.52
CA PHE A 355 -1.48 45.08 -10.47
C PHE A 355 -1.64 46.60 -10.55
N THR A 356 -0.65 47.31 -10.00
CA THR A 356 -0.64 48.77 -10.02
C THR A 356 0.30 49.26 -11.11
N THR A 357 -0.22 49.98 -12.11
CA THR A 357 0.56 50.63 -13.17
C THR A 357 0.63 52.15 -12.98
N GLY A 358 1.68 52.80 -13.51
CA GLY A 358 1.90 54.25 -13.47
C GLY A 358 2.71 54.79 -12.27
N LYS A 359 3.33 55.99 -12.41
CA LYS A 359 4.15 56.65 -11.37
C LYS A 359 3.37 57.68 -10.56
N LEU A 360 3.69 57.74 -9.25
CA LEU A 360 3.35 58.69 -8.16
C LEU A 360 1.99 59.46 -8.15
N TRP A 361 1.50 59.99 -9.27
CA TRP A 361 0.29 60.81 -9.37
C TRP A 361 -0.78 60.23 -10.31
N LYS A 362 -0.49 59.13 -11.03
CA LYS A 362 -1.43 58.44 -11.94
C LYS A 362 -1.41 56.91 -11.76
N LYS A 363 -1.37 56.44 -10.50
CA LYS A 363 -1.46 55.00 -10.22
C LYS A 363 -2.87 54.50 -10.57
N ARG A 364 -2.95 53.45 -11.37
CA ARG A 364 -4.21 52.75 -11.68
C ARG A 364 -4.06 51.29 -11.29
N SER A 365 -5.09 50.75 -10.63
CA SER A 365 -5.20 49.32 -10.37
C SER A 365 -5.92 48.70 -11.56
N VAL A 366 -5.33 47.67 -12.14
CA VAL A 366 -5.91 46.90 -13.25
C VAL A 366 -6.17 45.49 -12.75
N GLU A 367 -7.39 45.00 -12.92
CA GLU A 367 -7.75 43.61 -12.68
C GLU A 367 -7.59 42.83 -13.99
N VAL A 368 -6.95 41.67 -13.91
CA VAL A 368 -6.69 40.78 -15.02
C VAL A 368 -7.18 39.39 -14.63
N LYS A 369 -7.86 38.74 -15.58
CA LYS A 369 -8.25 37.34 -15.51
C LYS A 369 -7.41 36.57 -16.53
N GLU A 370 -6.79 35.49 -16.08
CA GLU A 370 -5.98 34.59 -16.91
C GLU A 370 -6.39 33.14 -16.63
N ASP A 371 -6.37 32.31 -17.66
CA ASP A 371 -6.55 30.87 -17.52
C ASP A 371 -5.16 30.18 -17.57
N LEU A 372 -4.94 29.21 -16.67
CA LEU A 372 -3.70 28.45 -16.56
C LEU A 372 -3.99 26.96 -16.66
N LEU A 373 -2.99 26.21 -17.09
CA LEU A 373 -3.02 24.75 -17.11
C LEU A 373 -1.89 24.18 -16.25
N ILE A 374 -2.22 23.16 -15.45
CA ILE A 374 -1.27 22.39 -14.64
C ILE A 374 -1.26 20.95 -15.13
N CYS A 375 -0.08 20.39 -15.39
CA CYS A 375 0.04 18.98 -15.81
C CYS A 375 -0.55 18.06 -14.75
N ALA A 376 -1.50 17.18 -15.08
CA ALA A 376 -2.16 16.34 -14.07
C ALA A 376 -1.32 15.13 -13.58
N ASP A 377 -0.08 15.00 -14.03
CA ASP A 377 0.89 13.97 -13.63
C ASP A 377 2.10 14.52 -12.86
N PHE A 378 2.10 15.82 -12.54
CA PHE A 378 3.23 16.54 -11.94
C PHE A 378 3.81 15.89 -10.68
N VAL A 379 2.98 15.18 -9.92
CA VAL A 379 3.33 14.48 -8.67
C VAL A 379 4.32 13.33 -8.87
N THR A 380 4.52 12.88 -10.11
CA THR A 380 5.51 11.85 -10.45
C THR A 380 6.91 12.42 -10.65
N ASP A 381 7.04 13.73 -10.92
CA ASP A 381 8.31 14.41 -11.19
C ASP A 381 8.76 15.22 -9.97
N PRO A 382 9.88 14.87 -9.31
CA PRO A 382 10.35 15.60 -8.13
C PRO A 382 10.69 17.06 -8.47
N GLY A 383 11.10 17.35 -9.71
CA GLY A 383 11.39 18.71 -10.17
C GLY A 383 10.15 19.61 -10.14
N CYS A 384 8.95 19.06 -10.32
CA CYS A 384 7.69 19.81 -10.22
C CYS A 384 7.30 20.14 -8.77
N LEU A 385 7.66 19.25 -7.83
CA LEU A 385 7.39 19.45 -6.41
C LEU A 385 8.32 20.49 -5.78
N ASP A 386 9.53 20.63 -6.32
CA ASP A 386 10.53 21.61 -5.89
C ASP A 386 10.39 22.96 -6.59
N ASP A 387 10.04 22.95 -7.88
CA ASP A 387 9.77 24.15 -8.68
C ASP A 387 8.36 24.08 -9.31
N PRO A 388 7.35 24.69 -8.65
CA PRO A 388 5.97 24.71 -9.14
C PRO A 388 5.82 25.28 -10.55
N SER A 389 6.70 26.21 -10.97
CA SER A 389 6.61 26.81 -12.29
C SER A 389 6.92 25.83 -13.43
N SER A 390 7.59 24.71 -13.13
CA SER A 390 7.90 23.70 -14.14
C SER A 390 6.69 22.85 -14.57
N ALA A 391 5.61 22.83 -13.79
CA ALA A 391 4.41 22.03 -14.06
C ALA A 391 3.19 22.85 -14.52
N ILE A 392 3.29 24.18 -14.52
CA ILE A 392 2.20 25.11 -14.85
C ILE A 392 2.59 25.92 -16.09
N THR A 393 1.61 26.33 -16.88
CA THR A 393 1.80 27.36 -17.92
C THR A 393 2.24 28.69 -17.27
N ASP A 394 3.53 28.98 -17.21
CA ASP A 394 4.09 30.13 -16.50
C ASP A 394 3.86 31.46 -17.25
N ILE A 395 2.65 32.02 -17.11
CA ILE A 395 2.23 33.27 -17.76
C ILE A 395 3.04 34.50 -17.33
N PHE A 396 3.83 34.41 -16.26
CA PHE A 396 4.66 35.52 -15.78
C PHE A 396 6.12 35.44 -16.27
N SER A 397 6.50 34.33 -16.93
CA SER A 397 7.81 34.21 -17.59
C SER A 397 7.86 35.02 -18.89
N ASP A 398 6.78 34.99 -19.66
CA ASP A 398 6.64 35.71 -20.92
C ASP A 398 5.95 37.06 -20.66
N ARG A 399 6.73 38.04 -20.19
CA ARG A 399 6.21 39.40 -19.97
C ARG A 399 5.97 40.07 -21.33
N PRO A 400 4.78 40.63 -21.59
CA PRO A 400 4.55 41.36 -22.84
C PRO A 400 5.60 42.47 -22.99
N GLU A 401 6.17 42.61 -24.20
CA GLU A 401 7.11 43.68 -24.51
C GLU A 401 6.44 45.03 -24.28
N VAL A 402 6.66 45.63 -23.12
CA VAL A 402 6.10 46.94 -22.80
C VAL A 402 6.89 47.97 -23.58
N GLY A 403 6.26 48.61 -24.56
CA GLY A 403 6.81 49.79 -25.19
C GLY A 403 7.21 50.82 -24.12
N PHE A 404 8.41 51.39 -24.22
CA PHE A 404 9.03 52.25 -23.20
C PHE A 404 8.13 53.43 -22.71
N GLY A 405 7.10 53.80 -23.49
CA GLY A 405 6.11 54.81 -23.12
C GLY A 405 4.90 54.31 -22.30
N ASP A 406 4.45 53.07 -22.46
CA ASP A 406 3.16 52.63 -21.88
C ASP A 406 3.24 52.40 -20.37
N SER A 407 4.39 51.96 -19.88
CA SER A 407 4.69 51.88 -18.44
C SER A 407 4.75 53.26 -17.77
N PHE A 408 5.20 54.28 -18.51
CA PHE A 408 5.29 55.65 -18.00
C PHE A 408 3.91 56.34 -17.93
N PHE A 409 3.02 56.05 -18.88
CA PHE A 409 1.67 56.63 -18.93
C PHE A 409 0.59 55.81 -18.21
N GLY A 410 0.94 54.66 -17.64
CA GLY A 410 -0.01 53.78 -16.94
C GLY A 410 -1.06 53.19 -17.87
N LYS A 411 -0.64 52.81 -19.09
CA LYS A 411 -1.50 52.20 -20.11
C LYS A 411 -1.35 50.67 -20.18
N GLU A 412 -0.51 50.09 -19.33
CA GLU A 412 -0.38 48.63 -19.23
C GLU A 412 -1.72 48.02 -18.83
N THR A 413 -2.20 47.06 -19.64
CA THR A 413 -3.45 46.32 -19.40
C THR A 413 -3.20 44.93 -18.82
N SER A 414 -1.97 44.40 -18.94
CA SER A 414 -1.55 43.14 -18.33
C SER A 414 -0.04 43.13 -18.05
N ILE A 415 0.40 42.24 -17.16
CA ILE A 415 1.80 41.93 -16.84
C ILE A 415 2.10 40.42 -17.00
N SER A 416 1.12 39.67 -17.51
CA SER A 416 1.21 38.27 -17.92
C SER A 416 0.98 38.14 -19.42
N GLY A 417 1.51 37.07 -20.01
CA GLY A 417 1.18 36.62 -21.35
C GLY A 417 0.44 35.30 -21.28
N GLY A 418 -0.90 35.30 -21.28
CA GLY A 418 -1.73 34.08 -21.32
C GLY A 418 -1.70 33.32 -22.66
N GLN A 419 -1.07 33.90 -23.69
CA GLN A 419 -0.99 33.38 -25.05
C GLN A 419 -2.32 32.79 -25.56
N GLY A 420 -2.33 31.55 -26.08
CA GLY A 420 -3.53 30.87 -26.58
C GLY A 420 -4.28 30.05 -25.53
N ILE A 421 -3.89 30.07 -24.26
CA ILE A 421 -4.46 29.19 -23.23
C ILE A 421 -5.96 29.42 -23.04
N GLY A 422 -6.42 30.68 -23.08
CA GLY A 422 -7.85 31.00 -23.05
C GLY A 422 -8.64 30.37 -24.20
N ARG A 423 -8.04 30.24 -25.40
CA ARG A 423 -8.69 29.57 -26.54
C ARG A 423 -8.79 28.06 -26.35
N ILE A 424 -7.80 27.44 -25.69
CA ILE A 424 -7.87 26.03 -25.31
C ILE A 424 -9.06 25.84 -24.37
N HIS A 425 -9.15 26.67 -23.32
CA HIS A 425 -10.26 26.65 -22.37
C HIS A 425 -11.63 26.83 -23.05
N ASP A 426 -11.81 27.88 -23.84
CA ASP A 426 -13.08 28.19 -24.52
C ASP A 426 -13.54 27.07 -25.49
N SER A 427 -12.61 26.21 -25.91
CA SER A 427 -12.86 25.10 -26.84
C SER A 427 -13.22 23.77 -26.15
N VAL A 428 -13.16 23.72 -24.82
CA VAL A 428 -13.43 22.50 -24.05
C VAL A 428 -14.90 22.13 -24.15
N SER A 429 -15.17 20.87 -24.48
CA SER A 429 -16.51 20.30 -24.49
C SER A 429 -16.48 18.83 -24.07
N GLU A 430 -17.59 18.33 -23.52
CA GLU A 430 -17.74 16.91 -23.21
C GLU A 430 -17.68 16.08 -24.49
N GLY A 431 -16.79 15.08 -24.50
CA GLY A 431 -16.62 14.20 -25.65
C GLY A 431 -16.01 12.85 -25.30
N THR A 432 -16.11 11.92 -26.24
CA THR A 432 -15.49 10.60 -26.18
C THR A 432 -14.04 10.66 -26.67
N ALA A 433 -13.18 9.77 -26.16
CA ALA A 433 -11.80 9.66 -26.59
C ALA A 433 -11.68 9.22 -28.07
N ASN A 434 -12.70 8.57 -28.65
CA ASN A 434 -12.78 8.23 -30.08
C ASN A 434 -11.53 7.52 -30.63
N GLY A 435 -11.03 6.51 -29.90
CA GLY A 435 -9.83 5.76 -30.29
C GLY A 435 -8.49 6.47 -30.03
N ARG A 436 -8.49 7.72 -29.57
CA ARG A 436 -7.28 8.41 -29.09
C ARG A 436 -6.77 7.75 -27.81
N ARG A 437 -5.45 7.67 -27.66
CA ARG A 437 -4.77 7.27 -26.42
C ARG A 437 -5.07 8.30 -25.32
N VAL A 438 -5.19 7.87 -24.06
CA VAL A 438 -5.48 8.80 -22.95
C VAL A 438 -4.44 8.62 -21.87
N MET A 439 -3.76 9.71 -21.52
CA MET A 439 -2.81 9.72 -20.41
C MET A 439 -3.55 9.84 -19.08
N MET A 440 -3.11 9.07 -18.07
CA MET A 440 -3.77 9.04 -16.76
C MET A 440 -3.55 10.33 -15.98
N PRO A 441 -4.60 10.92 -15.37
CA PRO A 441 -4.46 11.98 -14.38
C PRO A 441 -4.00 11.37 -13.05
N LEU A 442 -2.78 11.68 -12.61
CA LEU A 442 -2.17 11.07 -11.43
C LEU A 442 -2.20 11.97 -10.20
N SER A 443 -2.59 13.24 -10.32
CA SER A 443 -2.75 14.17 -9.20
C SER A 443 -4.21 14.45 -8.87
N THR A 444 -4.46 15.02 -7.70
CA THR A 444 -5.78 15.45 -7.23
C THR A 444 -5.98 16.96 -7.37
N ARG A 445 -7.23 17.40 -7.30
CA ARG A 445 -7.58 18.83 -7.27
C ARG A 445 -6.89 19.54 -6.11
N LEU A 446 -6.88 18.93 -4.92
CA LEU A 446 -6.23 19.50 -3.73
C LEU A 446 -4.71 19.65 -3.93
N GLU A 447 -4.07 18.69 -4.60
CA GLU A 447 -2.66 18.78 -4.97
C GLU A 447 -2.41 19.91 -5.98
N ALA A 448 -3.29 20.08 -6.97
CA ALA A 448 -3.22 21.17 -7.94
C ALA A 448 -3.42 22.55 -7.28
N GLU A 449 -4.40 22.70 -6.38
CA GLU A 449 -4.66 23.91 -5.57
C GLU A 449 -3.42 24.30 -4.74
N LYS A 450 -2.75 23.31 -4.16
CA LYS A 450 -1.49 23.53 -3.44
C LYS A 450 -0.37 23.98 -4.38
N LEU A 451 -0.25 23.37 -5.56
CA LEU A 451 0.79 23.70 -6.54
C LEU A 451 0.67 25.14 -7.02
N ILE A 452 -0.54 25.56 -7.43
CA ILE A 452 -0.77 26.93 -7.89
C ILE A 452 -0.51 27.93 -6.77
N THR A 453 -0.91 27.61 -5.54
CA THR A 453 -0.63 28.46 -4.37
C THR A 453 0.87 28.69 -4.17
N GLU A 454 1.69 27.64 -4.29
CA GLU A 454 3.15 27.76 -4.18
C GLU A 454 3.76 28.53 -5.35
N TYR A 455 3.29 28.32 -6.57
CA TYR A 455 3.69 29.10 -7.75
C TYR A 455 3.41 30.60 -7.56
N LEU A 456 2.19 30.93 -7.13
CA LEU A 456 1.77 32.31 -6.86
C LEU A 456 2.59 32.97 -5.73
N ARG A 457 2.93 32.20 -4.69
CA ARG A 457 3.82 32.66 -3.61
C ARG A 457 5.24 32.94 -4.14
N GLN A 458 5.76 32.09 -5.02
CA GLN A 458 7.06 32.29 -5.67
C GLN A 458 7.05 33.56 -6.55
N ARG A 459 5.97 33.78 -7.31
CA ARG A 459 5.85 34.93 -8.22
C ARG A 459 5.62 36.25 -7.50
N SER A 460 4.76 36.29 -6.48
CA SER A 460 4.54 37.49 -5.66
C SER A 460 5.81 37.96 -4.94
N GLY A 461 6.68 37.03 -4.51
CA GLY A 461 8.01 37.37 -3.98
C GLY A 461 8.94 38.05 -4.99
N SER A 462 8.77 37.77 -6.28
CA SER A 462 9.59 38.32 -7.38
C SER A 462 8.98 39.56 -8.06
N ILE A 463 7.66 39.74 -8.00
CA ILE A 463 6.91 40.81 -8.66
C ILE A 463 6.21 41.67 -7.60
N GLN A 464 6.90 42.70 -7.09
CA GLN A 464 6.41 43.53 -5.97
C GLN A 464 5.10 44.29 -6.24
N GLN A 465 4.69 44.42 -7.51
CA GLN A 465 3.49 45.14 -7.92
C GLN A 465 2.22 44.25 -8.00
N LEU A 466 2.40 42.94 -7.81
CA LEU A 466 1.36 41.94 -8.00
C LEU A 466 0.58 41.73 -6.70
N LYS A 467 -0.74 41.88 -6.77
CA LYS A 467 -1.69 41.48 -5.73
C LYS A 467 -2.54 40.36 -6.28
N LEU A 468 -2.36 39.17 -5.72
CA LEU A 468 -3.00 37.95 -6.21
C LEU A 468 -4.36 37.76 -5.53
N GLY A 469 -5.36 37.37 -6.31
CA GLY A 469 -6.57 36.76 -5.79
C GLY A 469 -6.36 35.27 -5.53
N ASP A 470 -7.35 34.63 -4.92
CA ASP A 470 -7.34 33.18 -4.72
C ASP A 470 -7.57 32.49 -6.08
N PRO A 471 -6.67 31.60 -6.52
CA PRO A 471 -6.87 30.82 -7.74
C PRO A 471 -7.98 29.78 -7.52
N ASP A 472 -8.77 29.51 -8.57
CA ASP A 472 -9.79 28.46 -8.55
C ASP A 472 -9.43 27.36 -9.54
N VAL A 473 -9.20 26.14 -9.04
CA VAL A 473 -8.97 24.95 -9.87
C VAL A 473 -10.34 24.41 -10.30
N ARG A 474 -10.75 24.67 -11.54
CA ARG A 474 -12.12 24.36 -12.01
C ARG A 474 -12.35 22.87 -12.19
N GLY A 475 -11.39 22.17 -12.81
CA GLY A 475 -11.49 20.74 -13.07
C GLY A 475 -10.38 20.22 -14.00
N LEU A 476 -10.43 18.93 -14.30
CA LEU A 476 -9.58 18.32 -15.32
C LEU A 476 -10.12 18.62 -16.71
N ILE A 477 -9.22 18.90 -17.65
CA ILE A 477 -9.50 18.95 -19.09
C ILE A 477 -8.46 18.09 -19.82
N TYR A 478 -8.81 17.60 -21.00
CA TYR A 478 -7.93 16.78 -21.83
C TYR A 478 -7.58 17.50 -23.11
N VAL A 479 -6.29 17.76 -23.33
CA VAL A 479 -5.79 18.47 -24.49
C VAL A 479 -5.30 17.45 -25.54
N PRO A 480 -5.80 17.50 -26.79
CA PRO A 480 -5.26 16.70 -27.89
C PRO A 480 -3.81 17.08 -28.21
N CYS A 481 -2.92 16.09 -28.18
CA CYS A 481 -1.49 16.24 -28.45
C CYS A 481 -1.05 15.18 -29.47
N LYS A 482 0.15 15.36 -30.02
CA LYS A 482 0.80 14.36 -30.88
C LYS A 482 2.00 13.74 -30.18
N ILE A 483 2.28 12.50 -30.52
CA ILE A 483 3.53 11.84 -30.14
C ILE A 483 4.47 11.81 -31.34
N VAL A 484 5.62 12.49 -31.20
CA VAL A 484 6.66 12.52 -32.23
C VAL A 484 7.95 11.94 -31.63
N GLY A 485 8.27 10.71 -32.04
CA GLY A 485 9.29 9.91 -31.36
C GLY A 485 8.88 9.63 -29.91
N ASP A 486 9.72 10.02 -28.95
CA ASP A 486 9.48 9.83 -27.51
C ASP A 486 8.98 11.10 -26.81
N ARG A 487 8.58 12.13 -27.56
CA ARG A 487 8.16 13.43 -27.03
C ARG A 487 6.68 13.70 -27.29
N LEU A 488 6.06 14.40 -26.33
CA LEU A 488 4.76 15.03 -26.51
C LEU A 488 4.94 16.37 -27.23
N GLU A 489 4.16 16.56 -28.28
CA GLU A 489 4.00 17.83 -28.97
C GLU A 489 2.62 18.40 -28.64
N LEU A 490 2.60 19.50 -27.90
CA LEU A 490 1.40 20.24 -27.51
C LEU A 490 0.90 21.12 -28.67
N PRO A 491 -0.39 21.51 -28.67
CA PRO A 491 -0.91 22.48 -29.63
C PRO A 491 -0.13 23.81 -29.63
N ASP A 492 -0.04 24.45 -30.80
CA ASP A 492 0.61 25.75 -31.00
C ASP A 492 0.07 26.85 -30.07
N ASP A 493 -1.17 26.70 -29.58
CA ASP A 493 -1.81 27.60 -28.63
C ASP A 493 -1.08 27.73 -27.28
N PHE A 494 -0.24 26.75 -26.91
CA PHE A 494 0.67 26.87 -25.77
C PHE A 494 1.82 27.84 -26.02
N GLY A 495 2.26 28.01 -27.27
CA GLY A 495 3.42 28.80 -27.67
C GLY A 495 4.63 28.64 -26.75
N ALA A 496 5.03 29.71 -26.06
CA ALA A 496 6.18 29.71 -25.14
C ALA A 496 5.82 29.24 -23.71
N LEU A 497 4.54 29.01 -23.42
CA LEU A 497 4.04 28.62 -22.09
C LEU A 497 4.01 27.10 -21.88
N VAL A 498 4.63 26.32 -22.76
CA VAL A 498 4.75 24.87 -22.58
C VAL A 498 5.41 24.57 -21.22
N PRO A 499 4.74 23.85 -20.31
CA PRO A 499 5.34 23.50 -19.03
C PRO A 499 6.61 22.67 -19.24
N THR A 500 7.69 23.04 -18.55
CA THR A 500 8.99 22.35 -18.63
C THR A 500 8.88 20.85 -18.37
N HIS A 501 7.97 20.44 -17.49
CA HIS A 501 7.65 19.05 -17.20
C HIS A 501 7.37 18.23 -18.47
N ILE A 502 6.57 18.76 -19.41
CA ILE A 502 6.21 18.08 -20.65
C ILE A 502 7.45 17.73 -21.48
N GLY A 503 8.48 18.58 -21.47
CA GLY A 503 9.76 18.32 -22.14
C GLY A 503 10.65 17.30 -21.44
N ARG A 504 10.41 17.04 -20.14
CA ARG A 504 11.12 16.01 -19.35
C ARG A 504 10.38 14.67 -19.35
N SER A 505 9.07 14.67 -19.56
CA SER A 505 8.25 13.47 -19.54
C SER A 505 8.54 12.59 -20.74
N ASN A 506 8.88 11.32 -20.48
CA ASN A 506 9.06 10.32 -21.52
C ASN A 506 7.72 9.63 -21.79
N VAL A 507 7.22 9.76 -23.03
CA VAL A 507 5.94 9.18 -23.46
C VAL A 507 5.89 7.66 -23.25
N GLN A 508 7.01 6.96 -23.37
CA GLN A 508 7.07 5.50 -23.14
C GLN A 508 6.90 5.11 -21.66
N SER A 509 7.22 6.03 -20.75
CA SER A 509 6.96 5.87 -19.31
C SER A 509 5.60 6.42 -18.87
N GLN A 510 4.88 7.11 -19.76
CA GLN A 510 3.58 7.67 -19.44
C GLN A 510 2.51 6.59 -19.43
N TYR A 511 1.66 6.66 -18.42
CA TYR A 511 0.58 5.72 -18.16
C TYR A 511 -0.56 5.99 -19.14
N ILE A 512 -0.45 5.39 -20.33
CA ILE A 512 -1.37 5.60 -21.43
C ILE A 512 -2.34 4.42 -21.52
N ILE A 513 -3.63 4.76 -21.64
CA ILE A 513 -4.78 3.88 -21.81
C ILE A 513 -5.23 3.92 -23.27
#